data_AF-A0AAU6QH57-F1
#
_entry.id   AF-A0AAU6QH57-F1
#
_cell.length_a   1.000
_cell.length_b   1.000
_cell.length_c   1.000
_cell.angle_alpha   90.00
_cell.angle_beta   90.00
_cell.angle_gamma   90.00
#
_symmetry.space_group_name_H-M   'P 1'
#
loop_
_entity.id
_entity.type
_entity.pdbx_description
1 polymer ?
#
loop_
_entity_poly.entity_id
_entity_poly.type
_entity_poly.pdbx_seq_one_letter_code
_entity_poly.pdbx_strand_id
1 'polypeptide(L)'
;MIKRFLWFSMVPALLLANAATAQYPMMDMVADKLVQKYQQASCEQLWQEKAQHQGKPKPEREQEAMQMLRDDPQMRAAFIARVAAPIANKMFECGMIP
;
A
#
# COMPACT_ATOMS: atom_id res chain seq x y z
N MET A 1 8.33 -12.65 -57.20
CA MET A 1 9.26 -12.65 -56.05
C MET A 1 9.01 -11.44 -55.15
N ILE A 2 8.79 -11.69 -53.86
CA ILE A 2 9.08 -10.84 -52.68
C ILE A 2 8.31 -9.53 -52.41
N LYS A 3 7.58 -8.92 -53.34
CA LYS A 3 6.97 -7.59 -53.08
C LYS A 3 5.69 -7.55 -52.22
N ARG A 4 5.18 -8.71 -51.76
CA ARG A 4 3.94 -8.83 -50.95
C ARG A 4 4.18 -9.09 -49.46
N PHE A 5 5.43 -9.15 -49.01
CA PHE A 5 5.78 -9.49 -47.62
C PHE A 5 6.18 -8.30 -46.74
N LEU A 6 6.04 -7.07 -47.24
CA LEU A 6 6.33 -5.85 -46.48
C LEU A 6 5.10 -5.32 -45.72
N TRP A 7 4.23 -6.21 -45.23
CA TRP A 7 3.07 -5.85 -44.40
C TRP A 7 3.27 -6.13 -42.89
N PHE A 8 4.41 -6.61 -42.40
CA PHE A 8 4.48 -7.01 -40.98
C PHE A 8 5.80 -6.72 -40.26
N SER A 9 6.35 -5.51 -40.42
CA SER A 9 7.42 -5.12 -39.49
C SER A 9 7.51 -3.60 -39.32
N MET A 10 6.66 -3.06 -38.43
CA MET A 10 6.90 -1.74 -37.85
C MET A 10 6.62 -1.79 -36.35
N VAL A 11 7.63 -2.31 -35.63
CA VAL A 11 8.14 -1.85 -34.34
C VAL A 11 7.12 -1.65 -33.20
N PRO A 12 7.00 -2.60 -32.24
CA PRO A 12 6.64 -2.23 -30.87
C PRO A 12 7.90 -1.65 -30.21
N ALA A 13 8.07 -0.32 -30.28
CA ALA A 13 9.12 0.38 -29.56
C ALA A 13 8.77 0.38 -28.06
N LEU A 14 9.36 -0.55 -27.33
CA LEU A 14 9.85 -0.40 -25.95
C LEU A 14 9.03 0.56 -25.05
N LEU A 15 7.92 0.07 -24.51
CA LEU A 15 7.41 0.56 -23.22
C LEU A 15 8.21 -0.11 -22.09
N LEU A 16 9.51 0.18 -21.99
CA LEU A 16 10.23 -0.04 -20.74
C LEU A 16 9.90 1.14 -19.83
N ALA A 17 8.73 1.07 -19.19
CA ALA A 17 8.52 1.80 -17.95
C ALA A 17 9.58 1.27 -16.98
N ASN A 18 10.65 2.02 -16.76
CA ASN A 18 11.60 1.79 -15.69
C ASN A 18 10.84 1.95 -14.37
N ALA A 19 10.13 0.90 -13.96
CA ALA A 19 9.71 0.71 -12.59
C ALA A 19 10.97 0.39 -11.78
N ALA A 20 11.77 1.43 -11.49
CA ALA A 20 12.71 1.34 -10.41
C ALA A 20 11.89 1.01 -9.16
N THR A 21 11.95 -0.24 -8.71
CA THR A 21 11.34 -0.67 -7.46
C THR A 21 12.13 0.02 -6.35
N ALA A 22 11.69 1.22 -5.93
CA ALA A 22 12.25 1.84 -4.74
C ALA A 22 11.98 0.89 -3.57
N GLN A 23 13.06 0.52 -2.89
CA GLN A 23 13.01 -0.36 -1.74
C GLN A 23 13.05 0.49 -0.47
N TYR A 24 12.07 0.30 0.41
CA TYR A 24 11.93 1.08 1.64
C TYR A 24 11.98 0.15 2.86
N PRO A 25 13.15 -0.44 3.18
CA PRO A 25 13.23 -1.55 4.14
C PRO A 25 12.72 -1.19 5.54
N MET A 26 12.97 0.04 6.01
CA MET A 26 12.44 0.51 7.29
C MET A 26 10.92 0.69 7.27
N MET A 27 10.37 1.20 6.16
CA MET A 27 8.93 1.33 5.98
C MET A 27 8.28 -0.05 5.89
N ASP A 28 8.92 -1.01 5.21
CA ASP A 28 8.42 -2.38 5.03
C ASP A 28 8.30 -3.08 6.39
N MET A 29 9.30 -2.93 7.26
CA MET A 29 9.23 -3.46 8.63
C MET A 29 8.08 -2.86 9.46
N VAL A 30 7.80 -1.57 9.29
CA VAL A 30 6.68 -0.90 9.97
C VAL A 30 5.35 -1.39 9.41
N ALA A 31 5.23 -1.48 8.08
CA ALA A 31 4.05 -2.00 7.40
C ALA A 31 3.75 -3.44 7.83
N ASP A 32 4.77 -4.31 7.87
CA ASP A 32 4.65 -5.70 8.28
C ASP A 32 4.18 -5.83 9.73
N LYS A 33 4.74 -5.02 10.65
CA LYS A 33 4.26 -4.98 12.04
C LYS A 33 2.81 -4.53 12.14
N LEU A 34 2.40 -3.55 11.34
CA LEU A 34 1.02 -3.07 11.33
C LEU A 34 0.06 -4.14 10.79
N VAL A 35 0.43 -4.81 9.69
CA VAL A 35 -0.33 -5.95 9.13
C VAL A 35 -0.46 -7.07 10.17
N GLN A 36 0.67 -7.44 10.78
CA GLN A 36 0.70 -8.48 11.82
C GLN A 36 -0.23 -8.13 12.99
N LYS A 37 -0.22 -6.87 13.45
CA LYS A 37 -1.10 -6.39 14.53
C LYS A 37 -2.57 -6.62 14.18
N TYR A 38 -3.01 -6.22 12.99
CA TYR A 38 -4.41 -6.40 12.58
C TYR A 38 -4.77 -7.87 12.44
N GLN A 39 -3.90 -8.67 11.81
CA GLN A 39 -4.18 -10.09 11.59
C GLN A 39 -4.27 -10.87 12.91
N GLN A 40 -3.40 -10.57 13.88
CA GLN A 40 -3.33 -11.27 15.17
C GLN A 40 -4.34 -10.77 16.21
N ALA A 41 -4.86 -9.55 16.07
CA ALA A 41 -5.87 -9.02 16.98
C ALA A 41 -7.25 -9.66 16.79
N SER A 42 -8.00 -9.77 17.89
CA SER A 42 -9.43 -10.10 17.83
C SER A 42 -10.24 -8.93 17.29
N CYS A 43 -11.44 -9.19 16.77
CA CYS A 43 -12.30 -8.12 16.26
C CYS A 43 -12.74 -7.16 17.37
N GLU A 44 -12.98 -7.65 18.58
CA GLU A 44 -13.32 -6.85 19.76
C GLU A 44 -12.17 -5.91 20.14
N GLN A 45 -10.93 -6.41 20.10
CA GLN A 45 -9.75 -5.59 20.38
C GLN A 45 -9.60 -4.45 19.36
N LEU A 46 -9.79 -4.74 18.08
CA LEU A 46 -9.71 -3.74 17.01
C LEU A 46 -10.84 -2.70 17.13
N TRP A 47 -12.05 -3.11 17.50
CA TRP A 47 -13.16 -2.19 17.75
C TRP A 47 -12.93 -1.31 18.97
N GLN A 48 -12.43 -1.88 20.06
CA GLN A 48 -12.07 -1.14 21.27
C GLN A 48 -10.98 -0.12 20.97
N GLU A 49 -9.93 -0.52 20.25
CA GLU A 49 -8.86 0.39 19.84
C GLU A 49 -9.42 1.53 18.97
N LYS A 50 -10.23 1.21 17.94
CA LYS A 50 -10.88 2.23 17.12
C LYS A 50 -11.69 3.21 17.97
N ALA A 51 -12.52 2.72 18.89
CA ALA A 51 -13.34 3.55 19.76
C ALA A 51 -12.48 4.43 20.69
N GLN A 52 -11.39 3.89 21.23
CA GLN A 52 -10.47 4.64 22.08
C GLN A 52 -9.75 5.77 21.33
N HIS A 53 -9.51 5.60 20.03
CA HIS A 53 -8.83 6.60 19.19
C HIS A 53 -9.79 7.48 18.39
N GLN A 54 -11.10 7.20 18.40
CA GLN A 54 -12.08 7.97 17.65
C GLN A 54 -12.19 9.39 18.21
N GLY A 55 -12.12 10.39 17.32
CA GLY A 55 -12.19 11.81 17.68
C GLY A 55 -10.97 12.37 18.42
N LYS A 56 -9.95 11.55 18.72
CA LYS A 56 -8.70 12.02 19.31
C LYS A 56 -7.72 12.47 18.24
N PRO A 57 -6.91 13.51 18.49
CA PRO A 57 -5.84 13.88 17.59
C PRO A 57 -4.86 12.72 17.45
N LYS A 58 -4.30 12.58 16.26
CA LYS A 58 -3.29 11.56 15.97
C LYS A 58 -2.03 11.83 16.80
N PRO A 59 -1.36 10.83 17.38
CA PRO A 59 -0.08 11.01 18.05
C PRO A 59 0.95 11.72 17.15
N GLU A 60 1.85 12.52 17.72
CA GLU A 60 2.84 13.30 16.96
C GLU A 60 3.63 12.43 15.96
N ARG A 61 4.09 11.25 16.39
CA ARG A 61 4.80 10.31 15.51
C ARG A 61 3.97 9.81 14.33
N GLU A 62 2.66 9.64 14.49
CA GLU A 62 1.78 9.31 13.35
C GLU A 62 1.64 10.50 12.40
N GLN A 63 1.62 11.73 12.92
CA GLN A 63 1.56 12.94 12.11
C GLN A 63 2.84 13.13 11.28
N GLU A 64 4.01 12.92 11.87
CA GLU A 64 5.29 12.95 11.18
C GLU A 64 5.36 11.88 10.08
N ALA A 65 4.98 10.63 10.39
CA ALA A 65 4.93 9.56 9.38
C ALA A 65 3.97 9.90 8.23
N MET A 66 2.80 10.48 8.54
CA MET A 66 1.88 10.96 7.51
C MET A 66 2.49 12.08 6.65
N GLN A 67 3.32 12.95 7.23
CA GLN A 67 4.00 13.99 6.48
C GLN A 67 5.08 13.40 5.55
N MET A 68 5.89 12.45 6.03
CA MET A 68 6.86 11.74 5.20
C MET A 68 6.19 11.05 4.00
N LEU A 69 5.05 10.37 4.21
CA LEU A 69 4.29 9.75 3.13
C LEU A 69 3.62 10.78 2.20
N ARG A 70 3.33 12.01 2.67
CA ARG A 70 2.84 13.08 1.79
C ARG A 70 3.95 13.56 0.86
N ASP A 71 5.15 13.74 1.40
CA ASP A 71 6.30 14.30 0.71
C ASP A 71 6.95 13.31 -0.29
N ASP A 72 6.81 12.00 -0.08
CA ASP A 72 7.25 10.95 -1.02
C ASP A 72 6.05 10.13 -1.58
N PRO A 73 5.54 10.46 -2.78
CA PRO A 73 4.45 9.73 -3.43
C PRO A 73 4.76 8.26 -3.73
N GLN A 74 6.02 7.92 -4.01
CA GLN A 74 6.42 6.55 -4.33
C GLN A 74 6.43 5.69 -3.07
N MET A 75 6.96 6.22 -1.96
CA MET A 75 6.90 5.57 -0.64
C MET A 75 5.46 5.38 -0.18
N ARG A 76 4.60 6.39 -0.39
CA ARG A 76 3.16 6.29 -0.09
C ARG A 76 2.49 5.16 -0.86
N ALA A 77 2.76 5.06 -2.16
CA ALA A 77 2.22 3.98 -2.97
C ALA A 77 2.69 2.61 -2.49
N ALA A 78 3.99 2.47 -2.19
CA ALA A 78 4.57 1.23 -1.66
C ALA A 78 3.95 0.83 -0.31
N PHE A 79 3.84 1.78 0.63
CA PHE A 79 3.23 1.54 1.94
C PHE A 79 1.78 1.08 1.81
N ILE A 80 0.96 1.82 1.05
CA ILE A 80 -0.46 1.51 0.85
C ILE A 80 -0.62 0.13 0.19
N ALA A 81 0.16 -0.17 -0.85
CA ALA A 81 0.11 -1.47 -1.51
C ALA A 81 0.41 -2.63 -0.54
N ARG A 82 1.30 -2.40 0.43
CA ARG A 82 1.67 -3.38 1.45
C ARG A 82 0.57 -3.59 2.50
N VAL A 83 -0.04 -2.51 3.00
CA VAL A 83 -0.95 -2.59 4.16
C VAL A 83 -2.43 -2.70 3.81
N ALA A 84 -2.87 -2.14 2.67
CA ALA A 84 -4.28 -1.89 2.41
C ALA A 84 -5.09 -3.18 2.33
N ALA A 85 -4.71 -4.12 1.48
CA ALA A 85 -5.45 -5.36 1.28
C ALA A 85 -5.58 -6.21 2.58
N PRO A 86 -4.48 -6.59 3.28
CA PRO A 86 -4.61 -7.43 4.47
C PRO A 86 -5.36 -6.75 5.61
N ILE A 87 -5.18 -5.45 5.82
CA ILE A 87 -5.89 -4.72 6.88
C ILE A 87 -7.36 -4.53 6.52
N ALA A 88 -7.66 -4.14 5.28
CA ALA A 88 -9.05 -3.98 4.83
C ALA A 88 -9.82 -5.30 4.90
N ASN A 89 -9.21 -6.42 4.51
CA ASN A 89 -9.84 -7.74 4.65
C ASN A 89 -10.19 -8.04 6.11
N LYS A 90 -9.24 -7.84 7.04
CA LYS A 90 -9.51 -8.00 8.48
C LYS A 90 -10.60 -7.06 8.97
N MET A 91 -10.60 -5.81 8.51
CA MET A 91 -11.62 -4.83 8.88
C MET A 91 -13.00 -5.23 8.36
N PHE A 92 -13.08 -5.78 7.15
CA PHE A 92 -14.31 -6.29 6.56
C PHE A 92 -14.84 -7.50 7.34
N GLU A 93 -13.98 -8.49 7.63
CA GLU A 93 -14.32 -9.65 8.46
C GLU A 93 -14.86 -9.25 9.84
N CYS A 94 -14.32 -8.19 10.43
CA CYS A 94 -14.76 -7.64 11.71
C CYS A 94 -15.94 -6.65 11.61
N GLY A 95 -16.53 -6.45 10.44
CA GLY A 95 -17.66 -5.53 10.22
C GLY A 95 -17.33 -4.05 10.41
N MET A 96 -16.04 -3.69 10.35
CA MET A 96 -15.55 -2.32 10.56
C MET A 96 -15.63 -1.44 9.31
N ILE A 97 -15.72 -2.04 8.12
CA ILE A 97 -15.97 -1.41 6.83
C ILE A 97 -17.00 -2.27 6.08
N PRO A 98 -17.91 -1.65 5.30
CA PRO A 98 -18.92 -2.37 4.52
C PRO A 98 -18.33 -3.10 3.31
#